data_AF-A0A0G1WK29-F1
#
_entry.id   AF-A0A0G1WK29-F1
#
_cell.length_a   1.000
_cell.length_b   1.000
_cell.length_c   1.000
_cell.angle_alpha   90.00
_cell.angle_beta   90.00
_cell.angle_gamma   90.00
#
_symmetry.space_group_name_H-M   'P 1'
#
loop_
_entity.id
_entity.type
_entity.pdbx_description
1 polymer ?
#
loop_
_entity_poly.entity_id
_entity_poly.type
_entity_poly.pdbx_seq_one_letter_code
_entity_poly.pdbx_strand_id
1 'polypeptide(L)'
;MTQPSYLRIGTAADIEHPGERRLYRFFEMLPGILSLGTLLGAVIGSWLFPVPTAFFIMAFVVYWTMRSIYLSFHLRSGYKKMRIHEKEDWLGKLRQIQNWRNLYHLIIVPTYLEPYEIVRESILSFASSAYPQDRLIVVLAIEERGGAAELQKAALLQEEFGHSFFRFLVTRHPVDLPGEIAGKGANEAWAARKAREEVIDPRYWVPDIRKKLLK
;
A
#
# COMPACT_ATOMS: atom_id res chain seq x y z
N MET A 1 25.57 12.06 -0.39
CA MET A 1 25.08 12.75 -1.60
C MET A 1 23.70 13.31 -1.28
N THR A 2 23.56 14.63 -1.26
CA THR A 2 22.28 15.32 -1.05
C THR A 2 21.38 15.05 -2.25
N GLN A 3 20.24 14.40 -2.02
CA GLN A 3 19.22 14.16 -3.05
C GLN A 3 18.74 15.49 -3.65
N PRO A 4 18.51 15.58 -4.97
CA PRO A 4 18.00 16.78 -5.60
C PRO A 4 16.66 17.25 -5.00
N SER A 5 16.48 18.57 -4.84
CA SER A 5 15.30 19.18 -4.20
C SER A 5 13.97 18.77 -4.86
N TYR A 6 13.93 18.65 -6.18
CA TYR A 6 12.72 18.28 -6.93
C TYR A 6 12.21 16.87 -6.65
N LEU A 7 13.04 15.98 -6.06
CA LEU A 7 12.61 14.63 -5.65
C LEU A 7 11.85 14.63 -4.31
N ARG A 8 11.73 15.78 -3.64
CA ARG A 8 11.04 15.94 -2.35
C ARG A 8 9.77 16.78 -2.42
N ILE A 9 9.40 17.27 -3.59
CA ILE A 9 8.21 18.08 -3.79
C ILE A 9 7.01 17.15 -3.97
N GLY A 10 6.16 17.06 -2.95
CA GLY A 10 4.94 16.24 -2.99
C GLY A 10 3.68 17.06 -3.26
N THR A 11 3.69 18.33 -2.88
CA THR A 11 2.53 19.23 -2.99
C THR A 11 2.97 20.64 -3.37
N ALA A 12 2.00 21.45 -3.83
CA ALA A 12 2.24 22.88 -4.07
C ALA A 12 2.71 23.66 -2.83
N ALA A 13 2.52 23.14 -1.61
CA ALA A 13 2.96 23.80 -0.38
C ALA A 13 4.47 23.71 -0.18
N ASP A 14 5.13 22.74 -0.81
CA ASP A 14 6.56 22.48 -0.66
C ASP A 14 7.44 23.42 -1.53
N ILE A 15 6.82 24.26 -2.36
CA ILE A 15 7.51 25.16 -3.30
C ILE A 15 7.60 26.57 -2.70
N GLU A 16 8.83 27.04 -2.47
CA GLU A 16 9.11 28.36 -1.91
C GLU A 16 8.79 29.50 -2.90
N HIS A 17 9.07 29.28 -4.19
CA HIS A 17 8.88 30.31 -5.21
C HIS A 17 7.41 30.46 -5.63
N PRO A 18 6.80 31.65 -5.51
CA PRO A 18 5.38 31.84 -5.76
C PRO A 18 4.97 31.61 -7.23
N GLY A 19 5.87 31.88 -8.18
CA GLY A 19 5.63 31.63 -9.61
C GLY A 19 5.56 30.14 -9.94
N GLU A 20 6.54 29.37 -9.47
CA GLU A 20 6.58 27.92 -9.61
C GLU A 20 5.40 27.24 -8.91
N ARG A 21 5.03 27.73 -7.71
CA ARG A 21 3.87 27.26 -6.97
C ARG A 21 2.56 27.43 -7.76
N ARG A 22 2.37 28.56 -8.44
CA ARG A 22 1.18 28.77 -9.28
C ARG A 22 1.16 27.84 -10.48
N LEU A 23 2.31 27.64 -11.12
CA LEU A 23 2.43 26.72 -12.25
C LEU A 23 2.15 25.29 -11.83
N TYR A 24 2.70 24.84 -10.69
CA TYR A 24 2.46 23.52 -10.12
C TYR A 24 0.97 23.30 -9.82
N ARG A 25 0.31 24.27 -9.15
CA ARG A 25 -1.14 24.21 -8.89
C ARG A 25 -1.98 24.14 -10.15
N PHE A 26 -1.59 24.85 -11.21
CA PHE A 26 -2.28 24.76 -12.50
C PHE A 26 -2.25 23.32 -13.03
N PHE A 27 -1.07 22.67 -13.03
CA PHE A 27 -0.94 21.28 -13.45
C PHE A 27 -1.67 20.30 -12.51
N GLU A 28 -1.71 20.54 -11.20
CA GLU A 28 -2.50 19.74 -10.24
C GLU A 28 -4.01 19.80 -10.53
N MET A 29 -4.52 20.96 -10.95
CA MET A 29 -5.95 21.14 -11.23
C MET A 29 -6.36 20.63 -12.61
N LEU A 30 -5.43 20.54 -13.58
CA LEU A 30 -5.72 20.13 -14.95
C LEU A 30 -6.53 18.83 -15.05
N PRO A 31 -6.19 17.72 -14.37
CA PRO A 31 -6.98 16.49 -14.44
C PRO A 31 -8.44 16.69 -14.01
N GLY A 32 -8.66 17.44 -12.94
CA GLY A 32 -10.00 17.75 -12.42
C GLY A 32 -10.79 18.65 -13.36
N ILE A 33 -10.16 19.72 -13.87
CA ILE A 33 -10.76 20.65 -14.83
C ILE A 33 -11.11 19.93 -16.14
N LEU A 34 -10.21 19.10 -16.67
CA LEU A 34 -10.47 18.34 -17.89
C LEU A 34 -11.58 17.31 -17.68
N SER A 35 -11.61 16.62 -16.53
CA SER A 35 -12.64 15.64 -16.22
C SER A 35 -14.03 16.28 -16.09
N LEU A 36 -14.18 17.27 -15.20
CA LEU A 36 -15.46 17.96 -14.98
C LEU A 36 -15.85 18.80 -16.21
N GLY A 37 -14.88 19.42 -16.86
CA GLY A 37 -15.07 20.19 -18.09
C GLY A 37 -15.58 19.33 -19.24
N THR A 38 -15.11 18.07 -19.36
CA THR A 38 -15.64 17.15 -20.37
C THR A 38 -17.12 16.81 -20.11
N LEU A 39 -17.50 16.58 -18.85
CA LEU A 39 -18.89 16.27 -18.49
C LEU A 39 -19.82 17.48 -18.71
N LEU A 40 -19.45 18.65 -18.19
CA LEU A 40 -20.22 19.88 -18.38
C LEU A 40 -20.25 20.30 -19.86
N GLY A 41 -19.12 20.17 -20.54
CA GLY A 41 -18.98 20.47 -21.96
C GLY A 41 -19.86 19.57 -22.83
N ALA A 42 -20.04 18.29 -22.49
CA ALA A 42 -20.99 17.41 -23.17
C ALA A 42 -22.44 17.86 -22.98
N VAL A 43 -22.83 18.27 -21.77
CA VAL A 43 -24.20 18.77 -21.48
C VAL A 43 -24.47 20.07 -22.23
N ILE A 44 -23.61 21.08 -22.05
CA ILE A 44 -23.77 22.39 -22.68
C ILE A 44 -23.65 22.27 -24.21
N GLY A 45 -22.68 21.49 -24.69
CA GLY A 45 -22.46 21.21 -26.11
C GLY A 45 -23.65 20.53 -26.77
N SER A 46 -24.35 19.63 -26.06
CA SER A 46 -25.55 18.98 -26.60
C SER A 46 -26.67 19.98 -26.88
N TRP A 47 -26.73 21.09 -26.15
CA TRP A 47 -27.71 22.15 -26.37
C TRP A 47 -27.28 23.13 -27.47
N LEU A 48 -26.01 23.52 -27.51
CA LEU A 48 -25.50 24.52 -28.46
C LEU A 48 -25.14 23.93 -29.84
N PHE A 49 -24.58 22.72 -29.87
CA PHE A 49 -24.03 22.06 -31.05
C PHE A 49 -24.36 20.55 -31.05
N PRO A 50 -25.64 20.17 -31.19
CA PRO A 50 -26.10 18.79 -30.97
C PRO A 50 -25.41 17.75 -31.88
N VAL A 51 -25.16 18.09 -33.15
CA VAL A 51 -24.58 17.15 -34.12
C VAL A 51 -23.10 16.82 -33.80
N PRO A 52 -22.17 17.80 -33.67
CA PRO A 52 -20.80 17.50 -33.25
C PRO A 52 -20.71 16.81 -31.88
N THR A 53 -21.55 17.22 -30.92
CA THR A 53 -21.55 16.63 -29.58
C THR A 53 -22.01 15.18 -29.61
N ALA A 54 -22.98 14.81 -30.45
CA ALA A 54 -23.38 13.41 -30.63
C ALA A 54 -22.21 12.54 -31.14
N PHE A 55 -21.45 13.02 -32.12
CA PHE A 55 -20.26 12.29 -32.60
C PHE A 55 -19.19 12.14 -31.51
N PHE A 56 -18.95 13.20 -30.72
CA PHE A 56 -18.02 13.15 -29.59
C PHE A 56 -18.46 12.13 -28.53
N ILE A 57 -19.73 12.15 -28.11
CA ILE A 57 -20.28 11.20 -27.13
C ILE A 57 -20.19 9.77 -27.67
N MET A 58 -20.54 9.55 -28.94
CA MET A 58 -20.44 8.24 -29.56
C MET A 58 -18.99 7.71 -29.54
N ALA A 59 -18.01 8.54 -29.92
CA ALA A 59 -16.60 8.15 -29.85
C ALA A 59 -16.15 7.85 -28.42
N PHE A 60 -16.58 8.67 -27.44
CA PHE A 60 -16.29 8.45 -26.03
C PHE A 60 -16.88 7.13 -25.51
N VAL A 61 -18.13 6.81 -25.84
CA VAL A 61 -18.80 5.56 -25.45
C VAL A 61 -18.12 4.35 -26.10
N VAL A 62 -17.74 4.44 -27.38
CA VAL A 62 -16.99 3.37 -28.06
C VAL A 62 -15.64 3.16 -27.38
N TYR A 63 -14.88 4.22 -27.13
CA TYR A 63 -13.61 4.15 -26.39
C TYR A 63 -13.78 3.49 -25.01
N TRP A 64 -14.78 3.94 -24.24
CA TRP A 64 -15.06 3.39 -22.92
C TRP A 64 -15.43 1.91 -22.98
N THR A 65 -16.23 1.52 -23.98
CA THR A 65 -16.61 0.12 -24.23
C THR A 65 -15.38 -0.73 -24.55
N MET A 66 -14.49 -0.26 -25.43
CA MET A 66 -13.24 -0.95 -25.74
C MET A 66 -12.35 -1.10 -24.50
N ARG A 67 -12.24 -0.05 -23.67
CA ARG A 67 -11.50 -0.09 -22.40
C ARG A 67 -12.10 -1.10 -21.42
N SER A 68 -13.43 -1.18 -21.33
CA SER A 68 -14.13 -2.14 -20.48
C SER A 68 -13.92 -3.58 -20.94
N ILE A 69 -13.98 -3.83 -22.24
CA ILE A 69 -13.69 -5.14 -22.84
C ILE A 69 -12.24 -5.54 -22.58
N TYR A 70 -11.29 -4.61 -22.81
CA TYR A 70 -9.87 -4.82 -22.50
C TYR A 70 -9.65 -5.21 -21.04
N LEU A 71 -10.23 -4.45 -20.09
CA LEU A 71 -10.13 -4.76 -18.67
C LEU A 71 -10.75 -6.12 -18.33
N SER A 72 -11.89 -6.46 -18.93
CA SER A 72 -12.57 -7.75 -18.70
C SER A 72 -11.71 -8.94 -19.11
N PHE A 73 -11.02 -8.85 -20.26
CA PHE A 73 -10.07 -9.90 -20.67
C PHE A 73 -8.90 -10.04 -19.69
N HIS A 74 -8.35 -8.92 -19.21
CA HIS A 74 -7.23 -8.94 -18.26
C HIS A 74 -7.65 -9.49 -16.89
N LEU A 75 -8.83 -9.11 -16.40
CA LEU A 75 -9.40 -9.65 -15.16
C LEU A 75 -9.65 -11.15 -15.27
N ARG A 76 -10.22 -11.63 -16.38
CA ARG A 76 -10.44 -13.07 -16.59
C ARG A 76 -9.12 -13.85 -16.63
N SER A 77 -8.12 -13.30 -17.31
CA SER A 77 -6.77 -13.89 -17.38
C SER A 77 -6.11 -13.94 -15.99
N GLY A 78 -6.14 -12.82 -15.25
CA GLY A 78 -5.61 -12.71 -13.89
C GLY A 78 -6.31 -13.67 -12.92
N TYR A 79 -7.64 -13.73 -12.96
CA TYR A 79 -8.42 -14.65 -12.15
C TYR A 79 -8.09 -16.11 -12.46
N LYS A 80 -7.97 -16.49 -13.75
CA LYS A 80 -7.58 -17.85 -14.12
C LYS A 80 -6.20 -18.20 -13.56
N LYS A 81 -5.21 -17.31 -13.66
CA LYS A 81 -3.87 -17.51 -13.09
C LYS A 81 -3.90 -17.63 -11.57
N MET A 82 -4.63 -16.74 -10.89
CA MET A 82 -4.84 -16.80 -9.44
C MET A 82 -5.39 -18.17 -9.01
N ARG A 83 -6.43 -18.68 -9.66
CA ARG A 83 -7.03 -19.98 -9.34
C ARG A 83 -6.12 -21.18 -9.61
N ILE A 84 -5.18 -21.06 -10.55
CA ILE A 84 -4.15 -22.09 -10.78
C ILE A 84 -3.15 -22.07 -9.62
N HIS A 85 -2.63 -20.89 -9.29
CA HIS A 85 -1.65 -20.69 -8.22
C HIS A 85 -2.20 -20.98 -6.81
N GLU A 86 -3.49 -20.76 -6.56
CA GLU A 86 -4.14 -21.09 -5.30
C GLU A 86 -4.16 -22.61 -5.01
N LYS A 87 -4.20 -23.45 -6.07
CA LYS A 87 -4.20 -24.92 -5.95
C LYS A 87 -2.78 -25.52 -5.92
N GLU A 88 -1.77 -24.68 -6.06
CA GLU A 88 -0.40 -25.09 -6.19
C GLU A 88 0.21 -25.36 -4.80
N ASP A 89 0.92 -26.48 -4.67
CA ASP A 89 1.67 -26.78 -3.44
C ASP A 89 2.96 -25.94 -3.39
N TRP A 90 2.82 -24.69 -2.92
CA TRP A 90 3.93 -23.77 -2.76
C TRP A 90 4.99 -24.28 -1.79
N LEU A 91 4.58 -24.96 -0.71
CA LEU A 91 5.53 -25.47 0.29
C LEU A 91 6.33 -26.64 -0.28
N GLY A 92 5.70 -27.52 -1.05
CA GLY A 92 6.37 -28.60 -1.80
C GLY A 92 7.41 -28.06 -2.77
N LYS A 93 7.07 -27.01 -3.53
CA LYS A 93 8.03 -26.34 -4.43
C LYS A 93 9.17 -25.66 -3.67
N LEU A 94 8.85 -24.98 -2.58
CA LEU A 94 9.84 -24.30 -1.74
C LEU A 94 10.85 -25.30 -1.15
N ARG A 95 10.40 -26.50 -0.76
CA ARG A 95 11.26 -27.56 -0.21
C ARG A 95 12.34 -28.05 -1.19
N GLN A 96 12.18 -27.80 -2.49
CA GLN A 96 13.18 -28.14 -3.51
C GLN A 96 14.34 -27.14 -3.57
N ILE A 97 14.17 -25.95 -2.98
CA ILE A 97 15.19 -24.91 -2.94
C ILE A 97 16.14 -25.17 -1.76
N GLN A 98 17.44 -25.19 -2.01
CA GLN A 98 18.42 -25.34 -0.93
C GLN A 98 18.34 -24.18 0.07
N ASN A 99 18.51 -24.49 1.36
CA ASN A 99 18.49 -23.50 2.45
C ASN A 99 17.21 -22.65 2.53
N TRP A 100 16.08 -23.10 1.97
CA TRP A 100 14.81 -22.36 2.02
C TRP A 100 14.38 -22.01 3.46
N ARG A 101 14.78 -22.83 4.44
CA ARG A 101 14.51 -22.57 5.86
C ARG A 101 15.22 -21.33 6.40
N ASN A 102 16.27 -20.83 5.74
CA ASN A 102 16.95 -19.61 6.18
C ASN A 102 16.23 -18.33 5.72
N LEU A 103 15.15 -18.47 4.96
CA LEU A 103 14.34 -17.35 4.49
C LEU A 103 13.38 -16.90 5.60
N TYR A 104 13.36 -15.60 5.85
CA TYR A 104 12.38 -14.95 6.71
C TYR A 104 11.46 -14.10 5.83
N HIS A 105 10.16 -14.15 6.10
CA HIS A 105 9.18 -13.34 5.38
C HIS A 105 8.75 -12.15 6.24
N LEU A 106 9.01 -10.95 5.72
CA LEU A 106 8.49 -9.71 6.29
C LEU A 106 7.09 -9.45 5.73
N ILE A 107 6.09 -9.38 6.60
CA ILE A 107 4.70 -9.09 6.29
C ILE A 107 4.35 -7.77 6.96
N ILE A 108 4.07 -6.74 6.17
CA ILE A 108 3.64 -5.42 6.67
C ILE A 108 2.13 -5.31 6.48
N VAL A 109 1.42 -5.06 7.57
CA VAL A 109 -0.04 -4.92 7.63
C VAL A 109 -0.35 -3.46 7.98
N PRO A 110 -0.45 -2.57 6.99
CA PRO A 110 -0.88 -1.20 7.24
C PRO A 110 -2.37 -1.19 7.58
N THR A 111 -2.72 -0.46 8.64
CA THR A 111 -4.10 -0.22 9.06
C THR A 111 -4.26 1.23 9.52
N TYR A 112 -5.46 1.76 9.34
CA TYR A 112 -5.84 3.09 9.78
C TYR A 112 -7.18 3.13 10.52
N LEU A 113 -8.25 2.64 9.91
CA LEU A 113 -9.60 2.66 10.49
C LEU A 113 -10.36 1.34 10.24
N GLU A 114 -9.66 0.31 9.77
CA GLU A 114 -10.25 -1.01 9.57
C GLU A 114 -10.68 -1.60 10.93
N PRO A 115 -11.87 -2.24 11.01
CA PRO A 115 -12.33 -2.88 12.24
C PRO A 115 -11.35 -3.94 12.76
N TYR A 116 -11.36 -4.17 14.08
CA TYR A 116 -10.50 -5.16 14.73
C TYR A 116 -10.62 -6.54 14.10
N GLU A 117 -11.84 -6.98 13.80
CA GLU A 117 -12.13 -8.30 13.24
C GLU A 117 -11.45 -8.49 11.88
N ILE A 118 -11.43 -7.45 11.03
CA ILE A 118 -10.80 -7.52 9.70
C ILE A 118 -9.29 -7.67 9.81
N VAL A 119 -8.67 -6.91 10.71
CA VAL A 119 -7.22 -6.99 10.93
C VAL A 119 -6.85 -8.32 11.60
N ARG A 120 -7.66 -8.75 12.57
CA ARG A 120 -7.50 -10.02 13.28
C ARG A 120 -7.57 -11.22 12.33
N GLU A 121 -8.60 -11.30 11.48
CA GLU A 121 -8.74 -12.40 10.50
C GLU A 121 -7.57 -12.42 9.50
N SER A 122 -7.07 -11.24 9.11
CA SER A 122 -5.89 -11.14 8.26
C SER A 122 -4.65 -11.72 8.94
N ILE A 123 -4.38 -11.37 10.20
CA ILE A 123 -3.23 -11.89 10.96
C ILE A 123 -3.40 -13.38 11.27
N LEU A 124 -4.61 -13.82 11.58
CA LEU A 124 -4.95 -15.22 11.81
C LEU A 124 -4.62 -16.07 10.58
N SER A 125 -4.88 -15.55 9.37
CA SER A 125 -4.54 -16.24 8.12
C SER A 125 -3.04 -16.55 7.99
N PHE A 126 -2.17 -15.68 8.52
CA PHE A 126 -0.72 -15.90 8.54
C PHE A 126 -0.34 -16.95 9.58
N ALA A 127 -0.96 -16.90 10.77
CA ALA A 127 -0.75 -17.87 11.83
C ALA A 127 -1.17 -19.29 11.39
N SER A 128 -2.26 -19.40 10.63
CA SER A 128 -2.74 -20.66 10.06
C SER A 128 -2.04 -21.10 8.77
N SER A 129 -1.09 -20.31 8.27
CA SER A 129 -0.39 -20.63 7.03
C SER A 129 0.52 -21.86 7.19
N ALA A 130 0.77 -22.58 6.09
CA ALA A 130 1.66 -23.75 6.11
C ALA A 130 3.15 -23.39 6.24
N TYR A 131 3.51 -22.10 6.20
CA TYR A 131 4.87 -21.63 6.33
C TYR A 131 5.30 -21.59 7.81
N PRO A 132 6.56 -21.91 8.16
CA PRO A 132 7.00 -21.87 9.55
C PRO A 132 6.83 -20.49 10.19
N GLN A 133 6.05 -20.43 11.27
CA GLN A 133 5.70 -19.18 11.94
C GLN A 133 6.92 -18.53 12.62
N ASP A 134 7.89 -19.35 13.04
CA ASP A 134 9.21 -18.93 13.54
C ASP A 134 10.12 -18.32 12.45
N ARG A 135 9.61 -18.19 11.22
CA ARG A 135 10.26 -17.52 10.08
C ARG A 135 9.43 -16.34 9.55
N LEU A 136 8.32 -15.98 10.19
CA LEU A 136 7.49 -14.83 9.83
C LEU A 136 7.79 -13.63 10.73
N ILE A 137 8.04 -12.47 10.12
CA ILE A 137 8.15 -11.18 10.80
C ILE A 137 6.91 -10.39 10.40
N VAL A 138 5.99 -10.21 11.34
CA VAL A 138 4.72 -9.49 11.10
C VAL A 138 4.82 -8.09 11.71
N VAL A 139 4.50 -7.08 10.93
CA VAL A 139 4.53 -5.67 11.34
C VAL A 139 3.15 -5.07 11.16
N LEU A 140 2.46 -4.82 12.27
CA LEU A 140 1.21 -4.07 12.29
C LEU A 140 1.53 -2.58 12.27
N ALA A 141 1.25 -1.92 11.15
CA ALA A 141 1.61 -0.54 10.89
C ALA A 141 0.38 0.36 11.04
N ILE A 142 0.24 1.01 12.19
CA ILE A 142 -0.86 1.94 12.49
C ILE A 142 -0.46 3.38 12.18
N GLU A 143 -1.40 4.25 11.79
CA GLU A 143 -1.14 5.69 11.71
C GLU A 143 -1.51 6.40 13.03
N GLU A 144 -0.69 7.36 13.45
CA GLU A 144 -0.94 8.17 14.65
C GLU A 144 -2.27 8.95 14.57
N ARG A 145 -2.68 9.32 13.35
CA ARG A 145 -3.92 10.01 13.06
C ARG A 145 -5.17 9.22 13.48
N GLY A 146 -5.05 7.89 13.61
CA GLY A 146 -6.16 7.01 14.00
C GLY A 146 -6.50 7.11 15.49
N GLY A 147 -5.67 7.77 16.28
CA GLY A 147 -5.95 8.11 17.66
C GLY A 147 -5.92 6.91 18.63
N ALA A 148 -6.62 7.05 19.75
CA ALA A 148 -6.58 6.09 20.85
C ALA A 148 -7.21 4.73 20.50
N ALA A 149 -8.22 4.70 19.64
CA ALA A 149 -8.88 3.46 19.23
C ALA A 149 -7.93 2.52 18.48
N GLU A 150 -7.11 3.04 17.57
CA GLU A 150 -6.09 2.25 16.85
C GLU A 150 -5.01 1.71 17.79
N LEU A 151 -4.61 2.49 18.80
CA LEU A 151 -3.65 2.04 19.81
C LEU A 151 -4.21 0.91 20.66
N GLN A 152 -5.48 0.99 21.07
CA GLN A 152 -6.15 -0.09 21.80
C GLN A 152 -6.27 -1.36 20.94
N LYS A 153 -6.68 -1.21 19.68
CA LYS A 153 -6.75 -2.31 18.71
C LYS A 153 -5.38 -2.99 18.53
N ALA A 154 -4.32 -2.21 18.36
CA ALA A 154 -2.97 -2.71 18.24
C ALA A 154 -2.48 -3.42 19.51
N ALA A 155 -2.85 -2.93 20.70
CA ALA A 155 -2.52 -3.58 21.97
C ALA A 155 -3.20 -4.95 22.09
N LEU A 156 -4.48 -5.05 21.74
CA LEU A 156 -5.21 -6.33 21.75
C LEU A 156 -4.60 -7.35 20.77
N LEU A 157 -4.27 -6.90 19.55
CA LEU A 157 -3.61 -7.76 18.54
C LEU A 157 -2.20 -8.18 18.97
N GLN A 158 -1.47 -7.29 19.64
CA GLN A 158 -0.15 -7.57 20.21
C GLN A 158 -0.23 -8.60 21.35
N GLU A 159 -1.27 -8.55 22.18
CA GLU A 159 -1.53 -9.55 23.22
C GLU A 159 -1.86 -10.92 22.60
N GLU A 160 -2.74 -10.94 21.59
CA GLU A 160 -3.19 -12.18 20.95
C GLU A 160 -2.10 -12.87 20.12
N PHE A 161 -1.34 -12.10 19.33
CA PHE A 161 -0.41 -12.65 18.32
C PHE A 161 1.07 -12.39 18.60
N GLY A 162 1.41 -11.66 19.68
CA GLY A 162 2.77 -11.22 19.98
C GLY A 162 3.81 -12.34 20.03
N HIS A 163 3.37 -13.56 20.39
CA HIS A 163 4.22 -14.75 20.51
C HIS A 163 4.01 -15.79 19.39
N SER A 164 3.09 -15.54 18.45
CA SER A 164 2.72 -16.49 17.41
C SER A 164 3.73 -16.58 16.28
N PHE A 165 4.59 -15.56 16.12
CA PHE A 165 5.53 -15.42 15.01
C PHE A 165 6.97 -15.26 15.51
N PHE A 166 7.95 -15.33 14.62
CA PHE A 166 9.35 -15.00 14.95
C PHE A 166 9.44 -13.64 15.64
N ARG A 167 8.75 -12.67 15.05
CA ARG A 167 8.56 -11.34 15.62
C ARG A 167 7.23 -10.76 15.18
N PHE A 168 6.52 -10.19 16.13
CA PHE A 168 5.38 -9.31 15.89
C PHE A 168 5.76 -7.91 16.37
N LEU A 169 5.67 -6.92 15.49
CA LEU A 169 5.97 -5.52 15.78
C LEU A 169 4.73 -4.67 15.54
N VAL A 170 4.51 -3.69 16.42
CA VAL A 170 3.56 -2.60 16.18
C VAL A 170 4.36 -1.34 15.90
N THR A 171 4.15 -0.72 14.76
CA THR A 171 4.77 0.56 14.40
C THR A 171 3.71 1.62 14.26
N ARG A 172 3.99 2.82 14.76
CA ARG A 172 3.11 3.99 14.62
C ARG A 172 3.77 5.00 13.68
N HIS A 173 3.13 5.31 12.56
CA HIS A 173 3.57 6.39 11.67
C HIS A 173 3.17 7.74 12.26
N PRO A 174 4.12 8.66 12.51
CA PRO A 174 3.83 9.93 13.14
C PRO A 174 3.13 10.91 12.19
N VAL A 175 2.38 11.85 12.76
CA VAL A 175 1.70 12.91 11.98
C VAL A 175 2.71 13.96 11.52
N ASP A 176 2.45 14.56 10.35
CA ASP A 176 3.14 15.76 9.85
C ASP A 176 4.66 15.64 9.70
N LEU A 177 5.15 14.49 9.23
CA LEU A 177 6.56 14.36 8.84
C LEU A 177 6.87 15.28 7.63
N PRO A 178 7.85 16.19 7.76
CA PRO A 178 8.17 17.13 6.69
C PRO A 178 8.66 16.37 5.43
N GLY A 179 7.99 16.59 4.31
CA GLY A 179 8.29 15.95 3.03
C GLY A 179 7.70 14.56 2.84
N GLU A 180 6.84 14.07 3.74
CA GLU A 180 6.06 12.84 3.54
C GLU A 180 4.57 13.16 3.38
N ILE A 181 3.94 12.60 2.34
CA ILE A 181 2.48 12.64 2.19
C ILE A 181 1.88 11.51 3.03
N ALA A 182 1.04 11.85 4.00
CA ALA A 182 0.36 10.87 4.84
C ALA A 182 -0.52 9.92 3.99
N GLY A 183 -0.45 8.64 4.31
CA GLY A 183 -1.22 7.58 3.69
C GLY A 183 -0.49 6.24 3.67
N LYS A 184 -1.13 5.23 3.09
CA LYS A 184 -0.66 3.83 3.07
C LYS A 184 0.83 3.69 2.73
N GLY A 185 1.30 4.35 1.67
CA GLY A 185 2.69 4.22 1.22
C GLY A 185 3.72 4.77 2.23
N ALA A 186 3.42 5.90 2.88
CA ALA A 186 4.30 6.47 3.90
C ALA A 186 4.33 5.58 5.16
N ASN A 187 3.17 5.08 5.57
CA ASN A 187 3.05 4.15 6.69
C ASN A 187 3.83 2.84 6.45
N GLU A 188 3.68 2.22 5.27
CA GLU A 188 4.45 1.02 4.88
C GLU A 188 5.96 1.29 4.83
N ALA A 189 6.40 2.43 4.29
CA ALA A 189 7.81 2.78 4.23
C ALA A 189 8.42 3.04 5.62
N TRP A 190 7.65 3.62 6.52
CA TRP A 190 8.02 3.78 7.93
C TRP A 190 8.13 2.43 8.65
N ALA A 191 7.12 1.58 8.50
CA ALA A 191 7.11 0.23 9.05
C ALA A 191 8.29 -0.61 8.58
N ALA A 192 8.60 -0.56 7.28
CA ALA A 192 9.78 -1.23 6.72
C ALA A 192 11.10 -0.70 7.31
N ARG A 193 11.23 0.62 7.52
CA ARG A 193 12.38 1.23 8.20
C ARG A 193 12.53 0.69 9.61
N LYS A 194 11.43 0.66 10.37
CA LYS A 194 11.42 0.16 11.75
C LYS A 194 11.69 -1.34 11.84
N ALA A 195 11.13 -2.15 10.95
CA ALA A 195 11.44 -3.57 10.86
C ALA A 195 12.93 -3.81 10.58
N ARG A 196 13.51 -3.00 9.67
CA ARG A 196 14.95 -3.07 9.37
C ARG A 196 15.78 -2.75 10.61
N GLU A 197 15.47 -1.64 11.28
CA GLU A 197 16.18 -1.19 12.47
C GLU A 197 16.02 -2.18 13.64
N GLU A 198 14.83 -2.64 13.96
CA GLU A 198 14.62 -3.40 15.19
C GLU A 198 14.90 -4.90 15.06
N VAL A 199 14.85 -5.45 13.84
CA VAL A 199 14.84 -6.92 13.65
C VAL A 199 15.87 -7.40 12.65
N ILE A 200 16.09 -6.69 11.54
CA ILE A 200 16.86 -7.24 10.42
C ILE A 200 18.34 -6.86 10.50
N ASP A 201 18.66 -5.60 10.78
CA ASP A 201 20.04 -5.10 10.72
C ASP A 201 20.78 -5.35 12.05
N PRO A 202 21.86 -6.18 12.05
CA PRO A 202 22.59 -6.55 13.25
C PRO A 202 23.14 -5.37 14.05
N ARG A 203 23.36 -4.23 13.40
CA ARG A 203 23.87 -3.02 14.06
C ARG A 203 22.92 -2.46 15.10
N TYR A 204 21.65 -2.85 15.04
CA TYR A 204 20.57 -2.35 15.88
C TYR A 204 19.90 -3.47 16.69
N TRP A 205 20.45 -4.69 16.68
CA TRP A 205 19.88 -5.82 17.42
C TRP A 205 20.00 -5.66 18.93
N VAL A 206 18.86 -5.78 19.60
CA VAL A 206 18.77 -5.99 21.05
C VAL A 206 19.30 -7.41 21.38
N PRO A 207 19.94 -7.65 22.55
CA PRO A 207 20.66 -8.90 22.83
C PRO A 207 19.87 -10.21 22.61
N ASP A 208 18.56 -10.20 22.79
CA ASP A 208 17.71 -11.39 22.62
C ASP A 208 17.52 -11.82 21.15
N ILE A 209 17.50 -10.87 20.21
CA ILE A 209 17.38 -11.16 18.77
C ILE A 209 18.66 -11.80 18.26
N ARG A 210 19.82 -11.29 18.72
CA ARG A 210 21.14 -11.81 18.38
C ARG A 210 21.29 -13.29 18.77
N LYS A 211 20.72 -13.72 19.91
CA LYS A 211 20.74 -15.12 20.35
C LYS A 211 19.88 -16.07 19.50
N LYS A 212 18.77 -15.57 18.93
CA LYS A 212 17.86 -16.37 18.09
C LYS A 212 18.34 -16.54 16.66
N LEU A 213 19.01 -15.54 16.07
CA LEU A 213 19.45 -15.55 14.67
C LEU A 213 20.85 -16.12 14.45
N LEU A 214 21.70 -16.18 15.49
CA LEU A 214 23.07 -16.72 15.41
C LEU A 214 23.20 -18.19 15.86
N LYS A 215 22.10 -18.89 16.05
CA LYS A 215 22.04 -20.34 16.26
C LYS A 215 21.58 -21.03 14.98
#